data_AF-A0A1G4M6E6-F1
#
_entry.id   AF-A0A1G4M6E6-F1
#
_cell.length_a   1.000
_cell.length_b   1.000
_cell.length_c   1.000
_cell.angle_alpha   90.00
_cell.angle_beta   90.00
_cell.angle_gamma   90.00
#
_symmetry.space_group_name_H-M   'P 1'
#
loop_
_entity.id
_entity.type
_entity.pdbx_description
1 polymer ?
#
loop_
_entity_poly.entity_id
_entity_poly.type
_entity_poly.pdbx_seq_one_letter_code
_entity_poly.pdbx_strand_id
1 'polypeptide(L)'
;MDVLLDDLAGCLSDSEVGKSIMSDVLQSRTTYEDYFSSQPQPGSIVEDIAEVEAEISTLERQLRGILTDHKDELFDLLLKDPIESQLSSMLLEMDQLWELEKKEAGLDSEGEADKDNTGLDITDGNDTQAQEDAFHVALEKLKRHASKTASEDDGLAVVLANLSSVNEILELPALVATCVKTGHYQEALMCHSHARGLILKFPNVGIVQELVSTTTKEVTTTMLQGLVKLLSTNLSVNAMKKIVTYLSSIPPFSDNRAALLQVFLTMRYQFVCSEIKSYQIDEISTQTITEMLVKRKIEVVREHVYSSLVVFPSMFDLSTEPVVMPLFGEKKPPIATNVSLLVYVEQCTDALLSELLPHKSGLSDSVCLQLVYCAFRLADSNQNYYHLFLNKIWESGAFSLTQLQNAMEKRRELASKYY
;
A
#
# COMPACT_ATOMS: atom_id res chain seq x y z
N MET A 1 10.35 23.52 -18.02
CA MET A 1 10.25 22.13 -18.51
C MET A 1 9.39 22.00 -19.77
N ASP A 2 8.49 22.94 -20.08
CA ASP A 2 7.65 22.84 -21.28
C ASP A 2 8.36 23.16 -22.62
N VAL A 3 9.57 23.75 -22.61
CA VAL A 3 10.31 24.05 -23.86
C VAL A 3 11.15 22.86 -24.35
N LEU A 4 11.55 21.94 -23.47
CA LEU A 4 12.34 20.75 -23.84
C LEU A 4 11.47 19.55 -24.24
N LEU A 5 10.18 19.56 -23.88
CA LEU A 5 9.24 18.49 -24.21
C LEU A 5 8.56 18.69 -25.57
N ASP A 6 8.47 19.93 -26.07
CA ASP A 6 7.88 20.24 -27.37
C ASP A 6 8.75 19.75 -28.55
N ASP A 7 10.08 19.81 -28.39
CA ASP A 7 11.04 19.29 -29.39
C ASP A 7 11.10 17.75 -29.44
N LEU A 8 10.79 17.08 -28.32
CA LEU A 8 10.77 15.61 -28.26
C LEU A 8 9.43 15.03 -28.76
N ALA A 9 8.33 15.74 -28.53
CA ALA A 9 7.00 15.33 -28.96
C ALA A 9 6.78 15.46 -30.48
N GLY A 10 7.46 16.42 -31.14
CA GLY A 10 7.40 16.61 -32.58
C GLY A 10 8.10 15.52 -33.42
N CYS A 11 9.08 14.82 -32.85
CA CYS A 11 9.86 13.80 -33.58
C CYS A 11 9.32 12.37 -33.45
N LEU A 12 8.35 12.11 -32.59
CA LEU A 12 7.79 10.76 -32.38
C LEU A 12 6.68 10.38 -33.37
N SER A 13 6.30 11.27 -34.28
CA SER A 13 5.31 10.98 -35.33
C SER A 13 5.88 10.32 -36.59
N ASP A 14 7.20 10.30 -36.79
CA ASP A 14 7.83 9.61 -37.93
C ASP A 14 8.54 8.33 -37.48
N SER A 15 7.80 7.22 -37.56
CA SER A 15 8.26 5.86 -37.20
C SER A 15 9.52 5.41 -37.97
N GLU A 16 9.94 6.08 -39.03
CA GLU A 16 11.14 5.72 -39.80
C GLU A 16 12.42 6.35 -39.24
N VAL A 17 12.37 7.59 -38.73
CA VAL A 17 13.56 8.28 -38.21
C VAL A 17 14.01 7.67 -36.88
N GLY A 18 13.06 7.36 -35.99
CA GLY A 18 13.35 6.68 -34.72
C GLY A 18 13.95 5.28 -34.92
N LYS A 19 13.54 4.56 -35.97
CA LYS A 19 14.11 3.25 -36.33
C LYS A 19 15.52 3.39 -36.92
N SER A 20 15.77 4.44 -37.71
CA SER A 20 17.10 4.74 -38.24
C SER A 20 18.10 5.05 -37.12
N ILE A 21 17.71 5.89 -36.16
CA ILE A 21 18.55 6.27 -35.03
C ILE A 21 18.82 5.06 -34.13
N MET A 22 17.79 4.26 -33.80
CA MET A 22 18.00 3.03 -33.03
C MET A 22 18.87 2.01 -33.78
N SER A 23 18.73 1.89 -35.10
CA SER A 23 19.56 0.99 -35.90
C SER A 23 21.02 1.45 -35.92
N ASP A 24 21.30 2.74 -36.06
CA ASP A 24 22.67 3.29 -36.00
C ASP A 24 23.28 3.14 -34.60
N VAL A 25 22.50 3.39 -33.54
CA VAL A 25 22.97 3.22 -32.16
C VAL A 25 23.31 1.76 -31.86
N LEU A 26 22.49 0.82 -32.34
CA LEU A 26 22.71 -0.62 -32.13
C LEU A 26 23.81 -1.21 -33.03
N GLN A 27 24.06 -0.63 -34.20
CA GLN A 27 25.08 -1.12 -35.16
C GLN A 27 26.45 -0.44 -35.01
N SER A 28 26.55 0.67 -34.26
CA SER A 28 27.81 1.38 -34.02
C SER A 28 28.79 0.66 -33.06
N ARG A 29 28.39 -0.42 -32.40
CA ARG A 29 29.20 -1.06 -31.34
C ARG A 29 29.53 -2.50 -31.68
N THR A 30 30.81 -2.76 -31.99
CA THR A 30 31.32 -4.07 -32.41
C THR A 30 31.81 -4.96 -31.28
N THR A 31 31.86 -4.48 -30.03
CA THR A 31 32.32 -5.25 -28.86
C THR A 31 31.46 -5.05 -27.61
N TYR A 32 31.13 -6.15 -26.93
CA TYR A 32 30.21 -6.21 -25.79
C TYR A 32 30.75 -5.50 -24.53
N GLU A 33 32.06 -5.31 -24.42
CA GLU A 33 32.72 -4.61 -23.30
C GLU A 33 32.51 -3.08 -23.35
N ASP A 34 32.20 -2.50 -24.52
CA ASP A 34 31.98 -1.05 -24.70
C ASP A 34 30.62 -0.55 -24.14
N TYR A 35 29.78 -1.46 -23.65
CA TYR A 35 28.54 -1.11 -22.94
C TYR A 35 28.74 -0.85 -21.45
N PHE A 36 29.90 -1.23 -20.88
CA PHE A 36 30.15 -1.18 -19.44
C PHE A 36 31.37 -0.33 -19.05
N SER A 37 31.98 0.41 -19.98
CA SER A 37 33.06 1.33 -19.65
C SER A 37 32.51 2.63 -19.05
N SER A 38 33.05 3.03 -17.89
CA SER A 38 32.65 4.22 -17.13
C SER A 38 33.27 5.53 -17.64
N GLN A 39 33.70 5.56 -18.91
CA GLN A 39 34.26 6.77 -19.50
C GLN A 39 33.11 7.61 -20.09
N PRO A 40 33.04 8.92 -19.77
CA PRO A 40 32.01 9.79 -20.32
C PRO A 40 32.13 9.80 -21.85
N GLN A 41 31.04 9.46 -22.54
CA GLN A 41 31.02 9.43 -24.00
C GLN A 41 30.97 10.86 -24.56
N PRO A 42 31.68 11.15 -25.65
CA PRO A 42 31.70 12.48 -26.25
C PRO A 42 30.31 12.88 -26.75
N GLY A 43 29.78 14.02 -26.27
CA GLY A 43 28.45 14.56 -26.54
C GLY A 43 27.34 14.03 -25.62
N SER A 44 27.69 13.37 -24.51
CA SER A 44 26.73 12.88 -23.50
C SER A 44 26.51 13.92 -22.41
N ILE A 45 25.30 13.97 -21.84
CA ILE A 45 24.97 14.77 -20.65
C ILE A 45 25.96 14.48 -19.50
N VAL A 46 26.51 13.26 -19.43
CA VAL A 46 27.50 12.89 -18.42
C VAL A 46 28.87 13.57 -18.66
N GLU A 47 29.25 13.83 -19.91
CA GLU A 47 30.43 14.65 -20.24
C GLU A 47 30.17 16.12 -19.90
N ASP A 48 29.01 16.66 -20.28
CA ASP A 48 28.64 18.04 -19.95
C ASP A 48 28.65 18.29 -18.43
N ILE A 49 28.11 17.33 -17.65
CA ILE A 49 28.16 17.39 -16.18
C ILE A 49 29.60 17.33 -15.68
N ALA A 50 30.42 16.43 -16.22
CA ALA A 50 31.83 16.32 -15.80
C ALA A 50 32.65 17.57 -16.17
N GLU A 51 32.36 18.22 -17.30
CA GLU A 51 32.99 19.48 -17.72
C GLU A 51 32.58 20.62 -16.79
N VAL A 52 31.28 20.76 -16.47
CA VAL A 52 30.78 21.76 -15.52
C VAL A 52 31.36 21.54 -14.12
N GLU A 53 31.43 20.30 -13.64
CA GLU A 53 32.05 19.99 -12.35
C GLU A 53 33.55 20.32 -12.32
N ALA A 54 34.26 20.07 -13.43
CA ALA A 54 35.67 20.44 -13.55
C ALA A 54 35.84 21.98 -13.54
N GLU A 55 35.01 22.72 -14.27
CA GLU A 55 35.00 24.18 -14.26
C GLU A 55 34.73 24.72 -12.84
N ILE A 56 33.71 24.20 -12.15
CA ILE A 56 33.41 24.56 -10.75
C ILE A 56 34.62 24.30 -9.85
N SER A 57 35.26 23.14 -9.97
CA SER A 57 36.42 22.80 -9.15
C SER A 57 37.62 23.73 -9.40
N THR A 58 37.82 24.18 -10.64
CA THR A 58 38.85 25.19 -10.96
C THR A 58 38.53 26.56 -10.39
N LEU A 59 37.27 26.99 -10.48
CA LEU A 59 36.76 28.23 -9.88
C LEU A 59 36.89 28.21 -8.36
N GLU A 60 36.56 27.10 -7.70
CA GLU A 60 36.73 26.96 -6.26
C GLU A 60 38.19 27.05 -5.83
N ARG A 61 39.12 26.47 -6.60
CA ARG A 61 40.56 26.60 -6.32
C ARG A 61 41.04 28.03 -6.51
N GLN A 62 40.59 28.72 -7.55
CA GLN A 62 40.90 30.14 -7.76
C GLN A 62 40.31 31.01 -6.65
N LEU A 63 39.06 30.77 -6.25
CA LEU A 63 38.39 31.48 -5.17
C LEU A 63 39.12 31.25 -3.85
N ARG A 64 39.49 30.00 -3.51
CA ARG A 64 40.28 29.70 -2.32
C ARG A 64 41.62 30.40 -2.35
N GLY A 65 42.30 30.44 -3.49
CA GLY A 65 43.56 31.19 -3.67
C GLY A 65 43.39 32.68 -3.37
N ILE A 66 42.38 33.32 -3.98
CA ILE A 66 42.05 34.73 -3.75
C ILE A 66 41.69 34.99 -2.28
N LEU A 67 40.92 34.09 -1.65
CA LEU A 67 40.51 34.21 -0.24
C LEU A 67 41.69 34.02 0.72
N THR A 68 42.67 33.18 0.38
CA THR A 68 43.90 33.04 1.16
C THR A 68 44.85 34.21 0.97
N ASP A 69 44.93 34.76 -0.24
CA ASP A 69 45.81 35.90 -0.56
C ASP A 69 45.30 37.20 0.09
N HIS A 70 43.97 37.38 0.17
CA HIS A 70 43.33 38.54 0.79
C HIS A 70 42.81 38.25 2.21
N LYS A 71 43.30 37.19 2.85
CA LYS A 71 42.83 36.76 4.18
C LYS A 71 42.97 37.86 5.23
N ASP A 72 44.12 38.52 5.26
CA ASP A 72 44.41 39.55 6.27
C ASP A 72 43.61 40.84 6.01
N GLU A 73 43.36 41.19 4.73
CA GLU A 73 42.49 42.32 4.36
C GLU A 73 41.01 42.03 4.65
N LEU A 74 40.54 40.79 4.44
CA LEU A 74 39.18 40.37 4.79
C LEU A 74 38.97 40.36 6.30
N PHE A 75 39.95 39.91 7.10
CA PHE A 75 39.86 39.99 8.55
C PHE A 75 39.81 41.43 9.04
N ASP A 76 40.61 42.34 8.45
CA ASP A 76 40.59 43.76 8.80
C ASP A 76 39.29 44.48 8.36
N LEU A 77 38.64 44.03 7.28
CA LEU A 77 37.36 44.55 6.80
C LEU A 77 36.17 44.00 7.61
N LEU A 78 36.15 42.69 7.92
CA LEU A 78 35.13 42.02 8.73
C LEU A 78 35.14 42.47 10.20
N LEU A 79 36.28 42.91 10.72
CA LEU A 79 36.38 43.51 12.06
C LEU A 79 35.87 44.96 12.12
N LYS A 80 35.77 45.65 10.97
CA LYS A 80 35.39 47.06 10.91
C LYS A 80 33.95 47.30 10.46
N ASP A 81 33.39 46.45 9.58
CA ASP A 81 32.03 46.59 9.08
C ASP A 81 31.11 45.44 9.54
N PRO A 82 29.92 45.72 10.10
CA PRO A 82 28.96 44.68 10.50
C PRO A 82 28.23 44.13 9.26
N ILE A 83 28.92 43.32 8.47
CA ILE A 83 28.37 42.63 7.27
C ILE A 83 27.15 41.78 7.62
N GLU A 84 27.09 41.28 8.86
CA GLU A 84 25.95 40.52 9.40
C GLU A 84 24.63 41.31 9.32
N SER A 85 24.68 42.64 9.50
CA SER A 85 23.49 43.51 9.38
C SER A 85 23.01 43.67 7.94
N GLN A 86 23.92 43.71 6.97
CA GLN A 86 23.58 43.79 5.55
C GLN A 86 23.02 42.46 5.02
N LEU A 87 23.60 41.34 5.46
CA LEU A 87 23.12 40.00 5.10
C LEU A 87 21.73 39.72 5.70
N SER A 88 21.50 40.19 6.93
CA SER A 88 20.18 40.18 7.57
C SER A 88 19.16 41.03 6.80
N SER A 89 19.57 42.20 6.31
CA SER A 89 18.72 43.06 5.47
C SER A 89 18.38 42.41 4.13
N MET A 90 19.35 41.78 3.47
CA MET A 90 19.12 41.08 2.20
C MET A 90 18.22 39.84 2.36
N LEU A 91 18.39 39.08 3.46
CA LEU A 91 17.49 37.97 3.80
C LEU A 91 16.06 38.46 4.03
N LEU A 92 15.89 39.60 4.72
CA LEU A 92 14.58 40.21 4.94
C LEU A 92 13.94 40.69 3.62
N GLU A 93 14.73 41.25 2.71
CA GLU A 93 14.26 41.66 1.38
C GLU A 93 13.85 40.45 0.52
N MET A 94 14.58 39.33 0.61
CA MET A 94 14.22 38.09 -0.07
C MET A 94 12.92 37.48 0.46
N ASP A 95 12.70 37.49 1.78
CA ASP A 95 11.44 37.02 2.38
C ASP A 95 10.25 37.87 1.95
N GLN A 96 10.43 39.20 1.85
CA GLN A 96 9.37 40.10 1.36
C GLN A 96 9.03 39.86 -0.12
N LEU A 97 10.00 39.50 -0.95
CA LEU A 97 9.77 39.11 -2.34
C LEU A 97 9.02 37.78 -2.44
N TRP A 98 9.34 36.80 -1.58
CA TRP A 98 8.61 35.53 -1.49
C TRP A 98 7.16 35.71 -1.00
N GLU A 99 6.90 36.67 -0.12
CA GLU A 99 5.53 37.00 0.32
C GLU A 99 4.70 37.73 -0.76
N LEU A 100 5.35 38.49 -1.65
CA LEU A 100 4.69 39.15 -2.78
C LEU A 100 4.23 38.17 -3.85
N GLU A 101 5.03 37.13 -4.16
CA GLU A 101 4.63 36.04 -5.06
C GLU A 101 3.40 35.27 -4.53
N LYS A 102 3.33 35.06 -3.20
CA LYS A 102 2.15 34.44 -2.56
C LYS A 102 0.89 35.32 -2.63
N LYS A 103 1.03 36.65 -2.73
CA LYS A 103 -0.11 37.58 -2.82
C LYS A 103 -0.67 37.75 -4.23
N GLU A 104 0.15 37.59 -5.27
CA GLU A 104 -0.33 37.64 -6.66
C GLU A 104 -1.04 36.34 -7.08
N ALA A 105 -0.67 35.20 -6.48
CA ALA A 105 -1.39 33.94 -6.61
C ALA A 105 -2.56 33.87 -5.61
N GLY A 106 -3.67 34.53 -5.91
CA GLY A 106 -4.87 34.62 -5.05
C GLY A 106 -5.44 33.26 -4.58
N LEU A 107 -4.96 32.77 -3.45
CA LEU A 107 -5.44 31.60 -2.72
C LEU A 107 -5.48 31.92 -1.21
N ASP A 108 -6.63 32.42 -0.77
CA ASP A 108 -7.01 32.42 0.65
C ASP A 108 -7.36 30.98 1.06
N SER A 109 -6.46 30.28 1.76
CA SER A 109 -6.81 29.48 2.95
C SER A 109 -5.56 28.88 3.59
N GLU A 110 -5.47 29.07 4.89
CA GLU A 110 -4.50 28.54 5.85
C GLU A 110 -4.24 27.03 5.68
N GLY A 111 -2.97 26.63 5.73
CA GLY A 111 -2.55 25.23 5.74
C GLY A 111 -1.07 25.10 5.45
N GLU A 112 -0.30 24.78 6.49
CA GLU A 112 1.12 24.43 6.46
C GLU A 112 1.41 23.38 5.37
N ALA A 113 2.44 23.64 4.57
CA ALA A 113 3.01 22.66 3.66
C ALA A 113 4.53 22.61 3.85
N ASP A 114 4.97 21.44 4.29
CA ASP A 114 6.14 20.68 3.84
C ASP A 114 7.16 21.39 2.93
N LYS A 115 8.43 21.15 3.27
CA LYS A 115 9.43 20.83 2.25
C LYS A 115 10.13 19.52 2.60
N ASP A 116 9.79 18.53 1.79
CA ASP A 116 10.65 17.43 1.39
C ASP A 116 12.09 17.88 1.14
N ASN A 117 13.05 17.02 1.50
CA ASN A 117 14.16 16.76 0.61
C ASN A 117 14.48 15.26 0.58
N THR A 118 14.45 14.73 -0.63
CA THR A 118 14.63 13.34 -1.03
C THR A 118 16.07 13.08 -1.53
N GLY A 119 16.64 11.92 -1.16
CA GLY A 119 17.72 11.20 -1.85
C GLY A 119 19.14 11.78 -1.66
N LEU A 120 20.24 11.03 -1.55
CA LEU A 120 20.65 9.62 -1.71
C LEU A 120 21.80 9.40 -0.67
N ASP A 121 22.36 8.24 -0.34
CA ASP A 121 22.65 7.03 -1.10
C ASP A 121 23.08 5.90 -0.15
N ILE A 122 22.91 4.66 -0.58
CA ILE A 122 23.39 3.45 0.10
C ILE A 122 24.80 3.15 -0.41
N THR A 123 25.80 3.15 0.47
CA THR A 123 26.99 2.31 0.26
C THR A 123 27.41 1.62 1.55
N ASP A 124 27.28 0.30 1.49
CA ASP A 124 27.84 -0.70 2.39
C ASP A 124 29.38 -0.53 2.49
N GLY A 125 29.90 -0.56 3.71
CA GLY A 125 31.32 -0.30 3.99
C GLY A 125 31.66 -0.58 5.44
N ASN A 126 32.04 -1.83 5.70
CA ASN A 126 32.70 -2.28 6.92
C ASN A 126 33.83 -1.35 7.39
N ASP A 127 34.05 -1.33 8.70
CA ASP A 127 35.13 -0.68 9.46
C ASP A 127 35.05 0.84 9.65
N THR A 128 34.53 1.26 10.80
CA THR A 128 35.30 2.18 11.67
C THR A 128 34.79 2.17 13.11
N GLN A 129 35.75 2.09 14.02
CA GLN A 129 35.57 2.09 15.47
C GLN A 129 34.89 3.38 15.95
N ALA A 130 33.90 3.21 16.84
CA ALA A 130 33.45 4.13 17.87
C ALA A 130 34.02 5.56 17.82
N GLN A 131 33.45 6.40 16.96
CA GLN A 131 33.53 7.84 17.13
C GLN A 131 32.32 8.21 17.99
N GLU A 132 32.47 8.23 19.32
CA GLU A 132 31.44 8.76 20.19
C GLU A 132 31.18 10.21 19.76
N ASP A 133 29.99 10.47 19.20
CA ASP A 133 29.61 11.77 18.69
C ASP A 133 29.89 12.85 19.73
N ALA A 134 30.43 14.00 19.30
CA ALA A 134 30.76 15.13 20.17
C ALA A 134 29.56 15.55 21.07
N PHE A 135 28.34 15.27 20.61
CA PHE A 135 27.10 15.39 21.36
C PHE A 135 27.03 14.46 22.58
N HIS A 136 27.30 13.16 22.44
CA HIS A 136 27.31 12.21 23.56
C HIS A 136 28.37 12.56 24.61
N VAL A 137 29.54 13.03 24.15
CA VAL A 137 30.61 13.53 25.04
C VAL A 137 30.20 14.80 25.79
N ALA A 138 29.47 15.73 25.13
CA ALA A 138 28.92 16.92 25.77
C ALA A 138 27.80 16.58 26.77
N LEU A 139 26.95 15.62 26.42
CA LEU A 139 25.86 15.14 27.28
C LEU A 139 26.40 14.45 28.54
N GLU A 140 27.45 13.64 28.40
CA GLU A 140 28.18 13.05 29.54
C GLU A 140 28.78 14.11 30.47
N LYS A 141 29.40 15.15 29.91
CA LYS A 141 29.95 16.27 30.69
C LYS A 141 28.84 17.03 31.45
N LEU A 142 27.70 17.25 30.79
CA LEU A 142 26.53 17.88 31.40
C LEU A 142 25.95 17.02 32.53
N LYS A 143 25.82 15.71 32.32
CA LYS A 143 25.33 14.75 33.32
C LYS A 143 26.23 14.70 34.56
N ARG A 144 27.56 14.79 34.39
CA ARG A 144 28.55 14.89 35.47
C ARG A 144 28.53 16.25 36.18
N HIS A 145 28.18 17.34 35.48
CA HIS A 145 28.01 18.65 36.09
C HIS A 145 26.70 18.73 36.90
N ALA A 146 25.61 18.19 36.37
CA ALA A 146 24.33 18.11 37.07
C ALA A 146 24.41 17.28 38.36
N SER A 147 25.17 16.18 38.38
CA SER A 147 25.34 15.36 39.60
C SER A 147 26.24 16.00 40.67
N LYS A 148 27.18 16.88 40.28
CA LYS A 148 28.10 17.59 41.20
C LYS A 148 27.47 18.82 41.84
N THR A 149 26.43 19.39 41.22
CA THR A 149 25.78 20.62 41.68
C THR A 149 24.50 20.33 42.47
N ALA A 150 24.45 19.16 43.11
CA ALA A 150 23.29 18.65 43.84
C ALA A 150 23.03 19.45 45.13
N SER A 151 22.47 20.64 44.94
CA SER A 151 21.78 21.44 45.94
C SER A 151 20.65 22.20 45.21
N GLU A 152 19.43 21.71 45.44
CA GLU A 152 18.13 22.38 45.25
C GLU A 152 17.46 22.43 43.86
N ASP A 153 18.11 22.10 42.73
CA ASP A 153 17.45 22.05 41.39
C ASP A 153 17.31 20.61 40.84
N ASP A 154 16.42 19.84 41.47
CA ASP A 154 16.24 18.39 41.30
C ASP A 154 15.60 17.99 39.93
N GLY A 155 15.24 18.94 39.08
CA GLY A 155 14.58 18.67 37.79
C GLY A 155 15.53 18.25 36.68
N LEU A 156 16.66 18.94 36.52
CA LEU A 156 17.54 18.76 35.35
C LEU A 156 18.31 17.43 35.39
N ALA A 157 18.79 17.04 36.58
CA ALA A 157 19.48 15.76 36.76
C ALA A 157 18.55 14.57 36.51
N VAL A 158 17.27 14.68 36.94
CA VAL A 158 16.25 13.65 36.73
C VAL A 158 15.84 13.57 35.25
N VAL A 159 15.68 14.70 34.57
CA VAL A 159 15.37 14.72 33.13
C VAL A 159 16.52 14.14 32.31
N LEU A 160 17.77 14.52 32.59
CA LEU A 160 18.95 13.98 31.87
C LEU A 160 19.22 12.49 32.16
N ALA A 161 18.83 12.00 33.34
CA ALA A 161 18.89 10.58 33.66
C ALA A 161 17.84 9.75 32.89
N ASN A 162 16.66 10.32 32.68
CA ASN A 162 15.52 9.66 32.04
C ASN A 162 15.32 10.07 30.57
N LEU A 163 16.19 10.91 30.00
CA LEU A 163 16.06 11.47 28.65
C LEU A 163 15.91 10.38 27.59
N SER A 164 16.67 9.28 27.70
CA SER A 164 16.57 8.15 26.78
C SER A 164 15.19 7.49 26.83
N SER A 165 14.68 7.21 28.04
CA SER A 165 13.36 6.58 28.20
C SER A 165 12.21 7.50 27.79
N VAL A 166 12.35 8.81 27.99
CA VAL A 166 11.38 9.79 27.49
C VAL A 166 11.41 9.85 25.97
N ASN A 167 12.61 9.83 25.37
CA ASN A 167 12.76 9.83 23.92
C ASN A 167 12.17 8.57 23.28
N GLU A 168 12.41 7.38 23.84
CA GLU A 168 11.80 6.12 23.38
C GLU A 168 10.26 6.17 23.40
N ILE A 169 9.67 6.83 24.40
CA ILE A 169 8.22 7.04 24.46
C ILE A 169 7.77 8.01 23.37
N LEU A 170 8.51 9.10 23.14
CA LEU A 170 8.19 10.09 22.11
C LEU A 170 8.36 9.56 20.67
N GLU A 171 9.25 8.59 20.46
CA GLU A 171 9.46 7.94 19.16
C GLU A 171 8.38 6.92 18.79
N LEU A 172 7.59 6.46 19.77
CA LEU A 172 6.58 5.40 19.59
C LEU A 172 5.56 5.68 18.45
N PRO A 173 5.02 6.90 18.27
CA PRO A 173 4.10 7.21 17.17
C PRO A 173 4.79 7.17 15.81
N ALA A 174 6.04 7.67 15.72
CA ALA A 174 6.83 7.64 14.49
C ALA A 174 7.18 6.18 14.11
N LEU A 175 7.51 5.36 15.10
CA LEU A 175 7.73 3.93 14.92
C LEU A 175 6.46 3.23 14.43
N VAL A 176 5.30 3.51 15.03
CA VAL A 176 4.02 2.94 14.60
C VAL A 176 3.69 3.34 13.16
N ALA A 177 3.83 4.62 12.81
CA ALA A 177 3.61 5.10 11.45
C ALA A 177 4.53 4.38 10.44
N THR A 178 5.80 4.16 10.81
CA THR A 178 6.76 3.44 9.97
C THR A 178 6.42 1.95 9.84
N CYS A 179 6.03 1.28 10.93
CA CYS A 179 5.58 -0.11 10.90
C CYS A 179 4.33 -0.29 10.02
N VAL A 180 3.39 0.64 10.07
CA VAL A 180 2.18 0.62 9.21
C VAL A 180 2.56 0.81 7.75
N LYS A 181 3.42 1.79 7.42
CA LYS A 181 3.88 2.04 6.05
C LYS A 181 4.66 0.86 5.45
N THR A 182 5.44 0.16 6.27
CA THR A 182 6.27 -0.99 5.86
C THR A 182 5.52 -2.33 5.86
N GLY A 183 4.27 -2.38 6.35
CA GLY A 183 3.45 -3.61 6.39
C GLY A 183 3.71 -4.52 7.60
N HIS A 184 4.47 -4.07 8.59
CA HIS A 184 4.73 -4.76 9.87
C HIS A 184 3.58 -4.52 10.86
N TYR A 185 2.40 -5.05 10.49
CA TYR A 185 1.14 -4.81 11.21
C TYR A 185 1.11 -5.39 12.63
N GLN A 186 1.79 -6.51 12.86
CA GLN A 186 1.82 -7.14 14.19
C GLN A 186 2.60 -6.26 15.18
N GLU A 187 3.74 -5.74 14.73
CA GLU A 187 4.62 -4.86 15.49
C GLU A 187 3.93 -3.53 15.79
N ALA A 188 3.19 -2.98 14.83
CA ALA A 188 2.36 -1.78 15.04
C ALA A 188 1.30 -2.00 16.13
N LEU A 189 0.62 -3.15 16.15
CA LEU A 189 -0.37 -3.49 17.18
C LEU A 189 0.26 -3.71 18.57
N MET A 190 1.47 -4.28 18.62
CA MET A 190 2.22 -4.41 19.87
C MET A 190 2.59 -3.03 20.44
N CYS A 191 3.08 -2.12 19.59
CA CYS A 191 3.38 -0.75 19.98
C CYS A 191 2.13 -0.01 20.44
N HIS A 192 1.00 -0.17 19.74
CA HIS A 192 -0.28 0.40 20.16
C HIS A 192 -0.75 -0.12 21.53
N SER A 193 -0.60 -1.42 21.78
CA SER A 193 -0.95 -2.02 23.08
C SER A 193 -0.06 -1.49 24.20
N HIS A 194 1.23 -1.32 23.93
CA HIS A 194 2.18 -0.68 24.86
C HIS A 194 1.80 0.78 25.14
N ALA A 195 1.47 1.54 24.09
CA ALA A 195 0.97 2.92 24.17
C ALA A 195 -0.27 3.01 25.09
N ARG A 196 -1.25 2.12 24.91
CA ARG A 196 -2.43 2.04 25.80
C ARG A 196 -2.07 1.70 27.25
N GLY A 197 -1.09 0.83 27.45
CA GLY A 197 -0.56 0.51 28.79
C GLY A 197 0.09 1.71 29.49
N LEU A 198 0.71 2.62 28.74
CA LEU A 198 1.31 3.85 29.27
C LEU A 198 0.26 4.82 29.84
N ILE A 199 -0.90 4.98 29.19
CA ILE A 199 -2.02 5.78 29.73
C ILE A 199 -2.45 5.28 31.11
N LEU A 200 -2.55 3.94 31.29
CA LEU A 200 -2.99 3.36 32.56
C LEU A 200 -1.99 3.60 33.69
N LYS A 201 -0.70 3.66 33.36
CA LYS A 201 0.37 3.92 34.33
C LYS A 201 0.53 5.41 34.65
N PHE A 202 0.32 6.29 33.67
CA PHE A 202 0.56 7.73 33.79
C PHE A 202 -0.65 8.57 33.33
N PRO A 203 -1.80 8.48 34.03
CA PRO A 203 -3.03 9.13 33.58
C PRO A 203 -2.98 10.66 33.64
N ASN A 204 -2.13 11.25 34.50
CA ASN A 204 -2.07 12.70 34.73
C ASN A 204 -1.10 13.45 33.81
N VAL A 205 -0.42 12.75 32.88
CA VAL A 205 0.57 13.37 31.98
C VAL A 205 -0.07 13.65 30.62
N GLY A 206 -0.30 14.93 30.31
CA GLY A 206 -0.95 15.35 29.05
C GLY A 206 -0.21 14.87 27.80
N ILE A 207 1.13 14.90 27.80
CA ILE A 207 1.96 14.44 26.68
C ILE A 207 1.73 12.95 26.39
N VAL A 208 1.59 12.12 27.43
CA VAL A 208 1.32 10.67 27.26
C VAL A 208 -0.07 10.45 26.67
N GLN A 209 -1.06 11.27 27.05
CA GLN A 209 -2.39 11.19 26.46
C GLN A 209 -2.37 11.56 24.98
N GLU A 210 -1.68 12.63 24.62
CA GLU A 210 -1.55 13.09 23.24
C GLU A 210 -0.81 12.07 22.38
N LEU A 211 0.32 11.55 22.87
CA LEU A 211 1.10 10.50 22.21
C LEU A 211 0.22 9.30 21.83
N VAL A 212 -0.55 8.80 22.80
CA VAL A 212 -1.36 7.62 22.64
C VAL A 212 -2.59 7.92 21.78
N SER A 213 -3.13 9.13 21.84
CA SER A 213 -4.17 9.60 20.91
C SER A 213 -3.65 9.58 19.47
N THR A 214 -2.45 10.10 19.21
CA THR A 214 -1.80 10.09 17.90
C THR A 214 -1.54 8.66 17.42
N THR A 215 -0.97 7.80 18.26
CA THR A 215 -0.76 6.38 17.94
C THR A 215 -2.08 5.65 17.64
N THR A 216 -3.12 5.91 18.44
CA THR A 216 -4.45 5.30 18.24
C THR A 216 -5.09 5.78 16.96
N LYS A 217 -4.97 7.07 16.65
CA LYS A 217 -5.43 7.65 15.39
C LYS A 217 -4.74 6.97 14.22
N GLU A 218 -3.41 6.89 14.22
CA GLU A 218 -2.64 6.25 13.14
C GLU A 218 -3.06 4.80 12.87
N VAL A 219 -3.25 4.00 13.93
CA VAL A 219 -3.74 2.62 13.79
C VAL A 219 -5.20 2.56 13.31
N THR A 220 -6.05 3.43 13.84
CA THR A 220 -7.49 3.40 13.53
C THR A 220 -7.80 3.97 12.14
N THR A 221 -7.01 4.93 11.65
CA THR A 221 -7.20 5.53 10.32
C THR A 221 -6.33 4.84 9.28
N THR A 222 -5.02 4.91 9.42
CA THR A 222 -4.08 4.51 8.36
C THR A 222 -4.00 3.00 8.24
N MET A 223 -3.79 2.30 9.35
CA MET A 223 -3.69 0.83 9.33
C MET A 223 -5.02 0.17 8.97
N LEU A 224 -6.14 0.66 9.51
CA LEU A 224 -7.47 0.14 9.16
C LEU A 224 -7.77 0.32 7.67
N GLN A 225 -7.57 1.51 7.11
CA GLN A 225 -7.77 1.76 5.68
C GLN A 225 -6.86 0.89 4.82
N GLY A 226 -5.59 0.73 5.21
CA GLY A 226 -4.62 -0.13 4.53
C GLY A 226 -5.05 -1.60 4.53
N LEU A 227 -5.45 -2.13 5.68
CA LEU A 227 -5.91 -3.52 5.82
C LEU A 227 -7.23 -3.78 5.06
N VAL A 228 -8.17 -2.84 5.11
CA VAL A 228 -9.44 -2.92 4.36
C VAL A 228 -9.17 -2.92 2.86
N LYS A 229 -8.27 -2.04 2.38
CA LYS A 229 -7.84 -2.03 0.97
C LYS A 229 -7.13 -3.34 0.60
N LEU A 230 -6.32 -3.90 1.50
CA LEU A 230 -5.65 -5.18 1.25
C LEU A 230 -6.65 -6.34 1.10
N LEU A 231 -7.79 -6.33 1.81
CA LEU A 231 -8.85 -7.32 1.60
C LEU A 231 -9.47 -7.29 0.19
N SER A 232 -9.36 -6.17 -0.53
CA SER A 232 -9.81 -6.06 -1.93
C SER A 232 -8.81 -6.60 -2.95
N THR A 233 -7.68 -7.16 -2.54
CA THR A 233 -6.69 -7.74 -3.47
C THR A 233 -6.73 -9.27 -3.46
N ASN A 234 -5.92 -9.88 -4.34
CA ASN A 234 -5.76 -11.33 -4.39
C ASN A 234 -4.92 -11.81 -3.21
N LEU A 235 -5.54 -12.52 -2.28
CA LEU A 235 -4.94 -12.96 -1.03
C LEU A 235 -5.14 -14.46 -0.82
N SER A 236 -4.12 -15.10 -0.22
CA SER A 236 -4.24 -16.47 0.27
C SER A 236 -5.14 -16.55 1.50
N VAL A 237 -5.70 -17.74 1.76
CA VAL A 237 -6.53 -18.01 2.94
C VAL A 237 -5.82 -17.62 4.24
N ASN A 238 -4.53 -17.94 4.36
CA ASN A 238 -3.75 -17.60 5.57
C ASN A 238 -3.52 -16.10 5.72
N ALA A 239 -3.28 -15.38 4.63
CA ALA A 239 -3.15 -13.92 4.65
C ALA A 239 -4.48 -13.26 5.04
N MET A 240 -5.60 -13.72 4.48
CA MET A 240 -6.95 -13.25 4.86
C MET A 240 -7.20 -13.46 6.36
N LYS A 241 -6.87 -14.63 6.90
CA LYS A 241 -6.99 -14.90 8.34
C LYS A 241 -6.18 -13.91 9.19
N LYS A 242 -4.91 -13.68 8.85
CA LYS A 242 -4.06 -12.72 9.56
C LYS A 242 -4.65 -11.31 9.55
N ILE A 243 -5.07 -10.82 8.38
CA ILE A 243 -5.66 -9.48 8.22
C ILE A 243 -6.93 -9.36 9.06
N VAL A 244 -7.80 -10.37 9.02
CA VAL A 244 -9.03 -10.39 9.82
C VAL A 244 -8.72 -10.40 11.33
N THR A 245 -7.69 -11.12 11.77
CA THR A 245 -7.21 -11.07 13.17
C THR A 245 -6.76 -9.67 13.55
N TYR A 246 -5.99 -9.00 12.70
CA TYR A 246 -5.53 -7.63 12.95
C TYR A 246 -6.70 -6.66 13.02
N LEU A 247 -7.64 -6.73 12.07
CA LEU A 247 -8.84 -5.91 12.07
C LEU A 247 -9.70 -6.15 13.31
N SER A 248 -9.83 -7.41 13.77
CA SER A 248 -10.56 -7.74 15.00
C SER A 248 -9.94 -7.16 16.28
N SER A 249 -8.66 -6.77 16.23
CA SER A 249 -7.95 -6.19 17.37
C SER A 249 -8.04 -4.66 17.41
N ILE A 250 -8.53 -4.02 16.35
CA ILE A 250 -8.58 -2.56 16.20
C ILE A 250 -10.03 -2.07 16.40
N PRO A 251 -10.28 -1.08 17.29
CA PRO A 251 -11.58 -0.41 17.37
C PRO A 251 -11.92 0.27 16.03
N PRO A 252 -13.18 0.22 15.54
CA PRO A 252 -14.41 -0.20 16.21
C PRO A 252 -14.75 -1.70 16.08
N PHE A 253 -13.96 -2.49 15.34
CA PHE A 253 -14.29 -3.89 15.04
C PHE A 253 -14.03 -4.87 16.19
N SER A 254 -13.31 -4.44 17.23
CA SER A 254 -13.11 -5.21 18.46
C SER A 254 -14.44 -5.63 19.11
N ASP A 255 -15.43 -4.75 19.07
CA ASP A 255 -16.67 -4.92 19.81
C ASP A 255 -17.81 -5.39 18.89
N ASN A 256 -17.74 -5.07 17.60
CA ASN A 256 -18.76 -5.40 16.62
C ASN A 256 -18.26 -6.36 15.53
N ARG A 257 -18.32 -7.66 15.83
CA ARG A 257 -17.95 -8.74 14.89
C ARG A 257 -18.86 -8.79 13.66
N ALA A 258 -20.13 -8.39 13.79
CA ALA A 258 -21.06 -8.36 12.65
C ALA A 258 -20.66 -7.29 11.63
N ALA A 259 -20.22 -6.12 12.10
CA ALA A 259 -19.66 -5.08 11.24
C ALA A 259 -18.37 -5.55 10.55
N LEU A 260 -17.49 -6.25 11.27
CA LEU A 260 -16.27 -6.84 10.69
C LEU A 260 -16.62 -7.84 9.58
N LEU A 261 -17.60 -8.73 9.82
CA LEU A 261 -18.09 -9.66 8.81
C LEU A 261 -18.62 -8.92 7.58
N GLN A 262 -19.46 -7.90 7.77
CA GLN A 262 -20.03 -7.14 6.67
C GLN A 262 -18.96 -6.44 5.84
N VAL A 263 -17.98 -5.80 6.48
CA VAL A 263 -16.85 -5.15 5.80
C VAL A 263 -16.01 -6.19 5.04
N PHE A 264 -15.67 -7.32 5.68
CA PHE A 264 -14.97 -8.40 5.02
C PHE A 264 -15.70 -8.88 3.76
N LEU A 265 -16.99 -9.22 3.87
CA LEU A 265 -17.78 -9.68 2.73
C LEU A 265 -17.91 -8.63 1.63
N THR A 266 -18.04 -7.35 1.99
CA THR A 266 -18.14 -6.24 1.03
C THR A 266 -16.84 -6.08 0.24
N MET A 267 -15.69 -6.08 0.92
CA MET A 267 -14.39 -5.96 0.25
C MET A 267 -14.08 -7.19 -0.62
N ARG A 268 -14.41 -8.39 -0.14
CA ARG A 268 -14.27 -9.62 -0.93
C ARG A 268 -15.21 -9.64 -2.13
N TYR A 269 -16.44 -9.14 -1.99
CA TYR A 269 -17.38 -9.00 -3.10
C TYR A 269 -16.83 -8.05 -4.18
N GLN A 270 -16.30 -6.90 -3.78
CA GLN A 270 -15.66 -5.95 -4.70
C GLN A 270 -14.51 -6.59 -5.48
N PHE A 271 -13.62 -7.32 -4.79
CA PHE A 271 -12.53 -8.06 -5.42
C PHE A 271 -13.04 -9.12 -6.42
N VAL A 272 -14.01 -9.95 -6.01
CA VAL A 272 -14.58 -10.97 -6.90
C VAL A 272 -15.20 -10.32 -8.14
N CYS A 273 -15.92 -9.21 -7.97
CA CYS A 273 -16.49 -8.47 -9.10
C CYS A 273 -15.42 -7.88 -10.02
N SER A 274 -14.33 -7.31 -9.49
CA SER A 274 -13.25 -6.79 -10.32
C SER A 274 -12.52 -7.89 -11.08
N GLU A 275 -12.28 -9.05 -10.44
CA GLU A 275 -11.65 -10.20 -11.09
C GLU A 275 -12.53 -10.77 -12.21
N ILE A 276 -13.85 -10.90 -11.99
CA ILE A 276 -14.79 -11.35 -13.03
C ILE A 276 -14.76 -10.39 -14.22
N LYS A 277 -14.77 -9.07 -13.97
CA LYS A 277 -14.75 -8.04 -15.01
C LYS A 277 -13.40 -7.93 -15.74
N SER A 278 -12.30 -8.28 -15.08
CA SER A 278 -10.97 -8.29 -15.70
C SER A 278 -10.88 -9.26 -16.88
N TYR A 279 -11.69 -10.32 -16.88
CA TYR A 279 -11.82 -11.23 -18.02
C TYR A 279 -12.83 -10.68 -19.03
N GLN A 280 -12.46 -9.63 -19.75
CA GLN A 280 -13.29 -9.04 -20.80
C GLN A 280 -13.45 -10.02 -21.97
N ILE A 281 -14.65 -10.06 -22.53
CA ILE A 281 -14.97 -10.85 -23.73
C ILE A 281 -15.16 -9.83 -24.85
N ASP A 282 -14.16 -9.72 -25.73
CA ASP A 282 -14.24 -8.83 -26.89
C ASP A 282 -15.22 -9.37 -27.94
N GLU A 283 -15.86 -8.48 -28.70
CA GLU A 283 -16.79 -8.82 -29.80
C GLU A 283 -16.13 -9.65 -30.93
N ILE A 284 -14.79 -9.64 -31.01
CA ILE A 284 -14.00 -10.37 -32.03
C ILE A 284 -13.68 -11.81 -31.55
N SER A 285 -14.06 -12.18 -30.33
CA SER A 285 -13.71 -13.48 -29.76
C SER A 285 -14.42 -14.65 -30.46
N THR A 286 -13.64 -15.65 -30.87
CA THR A 286 -14.16 -16.93 -31.37
C THR A 286 -14.96 -17.64 -30.27
N GLN A 287 -16.01 -18.38 -30.63
CA GLN A 287 -16.88 -19.12 -29.70
C GLN A 287 -16.09 -19.97 -28.66
N THR A 288 -14.97 -20.59 -29.07
CA THR A 288 -14.09 -21.35 -28.18
C THR A 288 -13.39 -20.48 -27.13
N ILE A 289 -12.99 -19.26 -27.50
CA ILE A 289 -12.35 -18.29 -26.60
C ILE A 289 -13.38 -17.75 -25.62
N THR A 290 -14.57 -17.40 -26.10
CA THR A 290 -15.71 -17.00 -25.27
C THR A 290 -16.04 -18.07 -24.23
N GLU A 291 -16.11 -19.34 -24.64
CA GLU A 291 -16.36 -20.46 -23.73
C GLU A 291 -15.26 -20.61 -22.67
N MET A 292 -13.99 -20.47 -23.06
CA MET A 292 -12.84 -20.55 -22.16
C MET A 292 -12.85 -19.42 -21.12
N LEU A 293 -13.13 -18.18 -21.55
CA LEU A 293 -13.25 -17.02 -20.67
C LEU A 293 -14.43 -17.14 -19.72
N VAL A 294 -15.58 -17.64 -20.18
CA VAL A 294 -16.74 -17.96 -19.34
C VAL A 294 -16.39 -18.99 -18.27
N LYS A 295 -15.70 -20.08 -18.63
CA LYS A 295 -15.21 -21.08 -17.67
C LYS A 295 -14.26 -20.45 -16.66
N ARG A 296 -13.40 -19.52 -17.09
CA ARG A 296 -12.50 -18.79 -16.18
C ARG A 296 -13.26 -17.89 -15.20
N LYS A 297 -14.29 -17.16 -15.65
CA LYS A 297 -15.18 -16.38 -14.76
C LYS A 297 -15.86 -17.26 -13.70
N ILE A 298 -16.31 -18.46 -14.08
CA ILE A 298 -16.89 -19.43 -13.13
C ILE A 298 -15.85 -19.92 -12.12
N GLU A 299 -14.61 -20.14 -12.58
CA GLU A 299 -13.50 -20.57 -11.74
C GLU A 299 -13.12 -19.53 -10.67
N VAL A 300 -13.12 -18.25 -11.04
CA VAL A 300 -12.92 -17.11 -10.12
C VAL A 300 -13.93 -17.15 -8.98
N VAL A 301 -15.21 -17.34 -9.30
CA VAL A 301 -16.28 -17.48 -8.30
C VAL A 301 -16.04 -18.72 -7.44
N ARG A 302 -15.77 -19.87 -8.07
CA ARG A 302 -15.53 -21.14 -7.37
C ARG A 302 -14.40 -21.03 -6.34
N GLU A 303 -13.29 -20.40 -6.69
CA GLU A 303 -12.11 -20.29 -5.83
C GLU A 303 -12.27 -19.20 -4.77
N HIS A 304 -12.59 -17.98 -5.17
CA HIS A 304 -12.54 -16.82 -4.28
C HIS A 304 -13.78 -16.68 -3.38
N VAL A 305 -14.97 -17.06 -3.87
CA VAL A 305 -16.17 -17.09 -3.02
C VAL A 305 -16.02 -18.19 -1.97
N TYR A 306 -15.62 -19.40 -2.38
CA TYR A 306 -15.37 -20.49 -1.43
C TYR A 306 -14.32 -20.12 -0.39
N SER A 307 -13.19 -19.54 -0.81
CA SER A 307 -12.15 -19.11 0.12
C SER A 307 -12.68 -18.11 1.15
N SER A 308 -13.52 -17.16 0.72
CA SER A 308 -14.14 -16.17 1.62
C SER A 308 -15.16 -16.82 2.57
N LEU A 309 -15.90 -17.83 2.11
CA LEU A 309 -16.85 -18.59 2.92
C LEU A 309 -16.18 -19.45 4.00
N VAL A 310 -14.94 -19.90 3.79
CA VAL A 310 -14.23 -20.75 4.77
C VAL A 310 -13.45 -19.94 5.80
N VAL A 311 -12.90 -18.78 5.41
CA VAL A 311 -12.04 -17.97 6.29
C VAL A 311 -12.77 -17.55 7.56
N PHE A 312 -13.92 -16.88 7.44
CA PHE A 312 -14.59 -16.27 8.59
C PHE A 312 -15.16 -17.30 9.58
N PRO A 313 -15.91 -18.34 9.15
CA PRO A 313 -16.40 -19.37 10.06
C PRO A 313 -15.29 -20.19 10.73
N SER A 314 -14.10 -20.26 10.12
CA SER A 314 -12.95 -20.95 10.74
C SER A 314 -12.30 -20.15 11.88
N MET A 315 -12.64 -18.87 12.03
CA MET A 315 -12.07 -17.97 13.03
C MET A 315 -13.07 -17.55 14.09
N PHE A 316 -14.35 -17.40 13.72
CA PHE A 316 -15.39 -16.90 14.61
C PHE A 316 -16.65 -17.75 14.55
N ASP A 317 -17.30 -17.90 15.69
CA ASP A 317 -18.63 -18.49 15.77
C ASP A 317 -19.65 -17.56 15.14
N LEU A 318 -20.34 -18.06 14.11
CA LEU A 318 -21.40 -17.35 13.43
C LEU A 318 -22.76 -17.79 13.96
N SER A 319 -23.65 -16.83 14.21
CA SER A 319 -25.06 -17.15 14.43
C SER A 319 -25.63 -17.73 13.15
N THR A 320 -26.25 -18.90 13.25
CA THR A 320 -26.86 -19.62 12.14
C THR A 320 -28.33 -19.82 12.43
N GLU A 321 -29.16 -19.65 11.40
CA GLU A 321 -30.60 -19.83 11.49
C GLU A 321 -31.01 -21.02 10.62
N PRO A 322 -32.02 -21.81 11.03
CA PRO A 322 -32.53 -22.90 10.21
C PRO A 322 -33.26 -22.33 8.98
N VAL A 323 -32.60 -22.32 7.84
CA VAL A 323 -33.16 -21.83 6.57
C VAL A 323 -33.56 -23.01 5.70
N VAL A 324 -34.78 -22.94 5.14
CA VAL A 324 -35.30 -23.91 4.17
C VAL A 324 -35.12 -23.33 2.76
N MET A 325 -34.21 -23.90 1.98
CA MET A 325 -34.03 -23.55 0.57
C MET A 325 -34.51 -24.73 -0.30
N PRO A 326 -35.57 -24.56 -1.12
CA PRO A 326 -35.97 -25.61 -2.04
C PRO A 326 -34.90 -25.78 -3.12
N LEU A 327 -34.84 -26.96 -3.75
CA LEU A 327 -34.02 -27.19 -4.95
C LEU A 327 -34.95 -27.47 -6.12
N PHE A 328 -34.99 -26.60 -7.13
CA PHE A 328 -35.90 -26.73 -8.27
C PHE A 328 -37.37 -26.95 -7.87
N GLY A 329 -37.81 -26.31 -6.78
CA GLY A 329 -39.17 -26.45 -6.23
C GLY A 329 -39.37 -27.61 -5.25
N GLU A 330 -38.40 -28.52 -5.07
CA GLU A 330 -38.47 -29.57 -4.06
C GLU A 330 -38.12 -29.02 -2.67
N LYS A 331 -39.02 -29.18 -1.69
CA LYS A 331 -38.74 -28.80 -0.30
C LYS A 331 -37.65 -29.71 0.29
N LYS A 332 -36.60 -29.09 0.84
CA LYS A 332 -35.50 -29.76 1.56
C LYS A 332 -35.60 -29.45 3.06
N PRO A 333 -34.98 -30.27 3.94
CA PRO A 333 -34.99 -29.99 5.37
C PRO A 333 -34.32 -28.64 5.69
N PRO A 334 -34.69 -27.98 6.80
CA PRO A 334 -34.03 -26.77 7.25
C PRO A 334 -32.57 -27.07 7.60
N ILE A 335 -31.66 -26.24 7.10
CA ILE A 335 -30.23 -26.34 7.36
C ILE A 335 -29.79 -25.05 8.04
N ALA A 336 -28.95 -25.18 9.07
CA ALA A 336 -28.38 -24.05 9.78
C ALA A 336 -27.48 -23.26 8.82
N THR A 337 -27.86 -22.01 8.52
CA THR A 337 -27.16 -21.15 7.56
C THR A 337 -27.05 -19.75 8.12
N ASN A 338 -25.90 -19.11 7.89
CA ASN A 338 -25.72 -17.70 8.22
C ASN A 338 -26.31 -16.83 7.09
N VAL A 339 -27.21 -15.92 7.45
CA VAL A 339 -27.92 -15.07 6.49
C VAL A 339 -26.97 -14.13 5.74
N SER A 340 -25.97 -13.55 6.41
CA SER A 340 -25.01 -12.63 5.77
C SER A 340 -24.16 -13.33 4.72
N LEU A 341 -23.71 -14.56 5.00
CA LEU A 341 -23.00 -15.39 4.01
C LEU A 341 -23.91 -15.80 2.85
N LEU A 342 -25.19 -16.09 3.12
CA LEU A 342 -26.17 -16.42 2.08
C LEU A 342 -26.37 -15.25 1.11
N VAL A 343 -26.55 -14.04 1.63
CA VAL A 343 -26.68 -12.81 0.83
C VAL A 343 -25.40 -12.55 0.02
N TYR A 344 -24.23 -12.79 0.60
CA TYR A 344 -22.96 -12.67 -0.13
C TYR A 344 -22.87 -13.65 -1.31
N VAL A 345 -23.23 -14.91 -1.12
CA VAL A 345 -23.26 -15.90 -2.22
C VAL A 345 -24.27 -15.48 -3.29
N GLU A 346 -25.43 -14.98 -2.89
CA GLU A 346 -26.43 -14.45 -3.81
C GLU A 346 -25.86 -13.31 -4.66
N GLN A 347 -25.27 -12.30 -4.03
CA GLN A 347 -24.68 -11.15 -4.73
C GLN A 347 -23.58 -11.57 -5.71
N CYS A 348 -22.68 -12.48 -5.30
CA CYS A 348 -21.66 -13.01 -6.20
C CYS A 348 -22.26 -13.81 -7.38
N THR A 349 -23.35 -14.54 -7.13
CA THR A 349 -24.05 -15.31 -8.17
C THR A 349 -24.72 -14.38 -9.17
N ASP A 350 -25.41 -13.34 -8.69
CA ASP A 350 -26.07 -12.35 -9.54
C ASP A 350 -25.03 -11.57 -10.38
N ALA A 351 -23.89 -11.21 -9.79
CA ALA A 351 -22.78 -10.59 -10.51
C ALA A 351 -22.23 -11.51 -11.62
N LEU A 352 -22.01 -12.79 -11.33
CA LEU A 352 -21.60 -13.77 -12.35
C LEU A 352 -22.65 -13.89 -13.47
N LEU A 353 -23.93 -14.06 -13.11
CA LEU A 353 -25.00 -14.23 -14.09
C LEU A 353 -25.17 -13.01 -15.00
N SER A 354 -25.02 -11.80 -14.45
CA SER A 354 -25.07 -10.55 -15.24
C SER A 354 -24.02 -10.50 -16.35
N GLU A 355 -22.86 -11.12 -16.13
CA GLU A 355 -21.75 -11.20 -17.08
C GLU A 355 -21.89 -12.38 -18.06
N LEU A 356 -22.56 -13.46 -17.65
CA LEU A 356 -22.78 -14.66 -18.47
C LEU A 356 -23.97 -14.53 -19.43
N LEU A 357 -25.07 -13.90 -18.99
CA LEU A 357 -26.32 -13.79 -19.75
C LEU A 357 -26.18 -13.08 -21.12
N PRO A 358 -25.33 -12.06 -21.30
CA PRO A 358 -25.10 -11.45 -22.62
C PRO A 358 -24.44 -12.42 -23.63
N HIS A 359 -23.67 -13.40 -23.14
CA HIS A 359 -22.82 -14.28 -23.96
C HIS A 359 -23.45 -15.66 -24.15
N LYS A 360 -24.76 -15.73 -24.47
CA LYS A 360 -25.48 -17.02 -24.59
C LYS A 360 -24.88 -17.97 -25.62
N SER A 361 -24.18 -17.46 -26.63
CA SER A 361 -23.47 -18.26 -27.64
C SER A 361 -22.34 -19.12 -27.07
N GLY A 362 -21.77 -18.76 -25.91
CA GLY A 362 -20.72 -19.49 -25.22
C GLY A 362 -21.21 -20.48 -24.14
N LEU A 363 -22.52 -20.57 -23.89
CA LEU A 363 -23.11 -21.43 -22.87
C LEU A 363 -23.27 -22.88 -23.39
N SER A 364 -22.17 -23.62 -23.46
CA SER A 364 -22.20 -25.04 -23.84
C SER A 364 -22.52 -25.97 -22.66
N ASP A 365 -22.83 -27.24 -22.94
CA ASP A 365 -23.03 -28.27 -21.90
C ASP A 365 -21.81 -28.42 -20.97
N SER A 366 -20.61 -28.08 -21.46
CA SER A 366 -19.39 -28.10 -20.64
C SER A 366 -19.32 -26.95 -19.64
N VAL A 367 -19.88 -25.78 -19.98
CA VAL A 367 -20.04 -24.64 -19.06
C VAL A 367 -21.08 -24.96 -17.99
N CYS A 368 -22.19 -25.60 -18.37
CA CYS A 368 -23.18 -26.11 -17.44
C CYS A 368 -22.55 -27.08 -16.43
N LEU A 369 -21.72 -28.02 -16.90
CA LEU A 369 -20.97 -28.91 -16.03
C LEU A 369 -20.04 -28.14 -15.07
N GLN A 370 -19.34 -27.12 -15.55
CA GLN A 370 -18.46 -26.29 -14.71
C GLN A 370 -19.23 -25.52 -13.62
N LEU A 371 -20.41 -24.99 -13.95
CA LEU A 371 -21.30 -24.37 -12.96
C LEU A 371 -21.75 -25.37 -11.90
N VAL A 372 -22.06 -26.61 -12.30
CA VAL A 372 -22.39 -27.67 -11.34
C VAL A 372 -21.19 -28.00 -10.44
N TYR A 373 -19.96 -28.08 -10.97
CA TYR A 373 -18.76 -28.22 -10.15
C TYR A 373 -18.58 -27.06 -9.16
N CYS A 374 -18.86 -25.83 -9.59
CA CYS A 374 -18.86 -24.66 -8.72
C CYS A 374 -19.91 -24.79 -7.61
N ALA A 375 -21.14 -25.17 -7.94
CA ALA A 375 -22.21 -25.40 -6.98
C ALA A 375 -21.80 -26.42 -5.91
N PHE A 376 -21.22 -27.55 -6.33
CA PHE A 376 -20.76 -28.58 -5.40
C PHE A 376 -19.65 -28.08 -4.46
N ARG A 377 -18.76 -27.21 -4.95
CA ARG A 377 -17.76 -26.58 -4.09
C ARG A 377 -18.40 -25.69 -3.02
N LEU A 378 -19.49 -24.99 -3.34
CA LEU A 378 -20.26 -24.24 -2.35
C LEU A 378 -21.00 -25.18 -1.36
N ALA A 379 -21.40 -26.37 -1.82
CA ALA A 379 -22.03 -27.40 -0.97
C ALA A 379 -21.11 -27.89 0.15
N ASP A 380 -19.79 -27.96 -0.10
CA ASP A 380 -18.78 -28.32 0.92
C ASP A 380 -18.86 -27.39 2.16
N SER A 381 -19.29 -26.13 1.96
CA SER A 381 -19.48 -25.18 3.06
C SER A 381 -20.91 -25.23 3.61
N ASN A 382 -21.93 -25.14 2.75
CA ASN A 382 -23.32 -25.29 3.15
C ASN A 382 -24.17 -25.73 1.96
N GLN A 383 -25.03 -26.73 2.17
CA GLN A 383 -25.94 -27.23 1.15
C GLN A 383 -26.96 -26.17 0.68
N ASN A 384 -27.33 -25.21 1.54
CA ASN A 384 -28.19 -24.10 1.15
C ASN A 384 -27.54 -23.16 0.11
N TYR A 385 -26.21 -23.01 0.12
CA TYR A 385 -25.49 -22.24 -0.90
C TYR A 385 -25.55 -22.94 -2.26
N TYR A 386 -25.47 -24.28 -2.26
CA TYR A 386 -25.69 -25.09 -3.46
C TYR A 386 -27.10 -24.94 -4.03
N HIS A 387 -28.12 -24.99 -3.16
CA HIS A 387 -29.51 -24.80 -3.56
C HIS A 387 -29.76 -23.41 -4.16
N LEU A 388 -29.27 -22.36 -3.50
CA LEU A 388 -29.37 -20.98 -3.97
C LEU A 388 -28.72 -20.80 -5.34
N PHE A 389 -27.47 -21.25 -5.50
CA PHE A 389 -26.71 -21.09 -6.73
C PHE A 389 -27.39 -21.76 -7.93
N LEU A 390 -27.87 -23.00 -7.76
CA LEU A 390 -28.56 -23.72 -8.84
C LEU A 390 -29.93 -23.16 -9.18
N ASN A 391 -30.71 -22.73 -8.18
CA ASN A 391 -32.01 -22.11 -8.43
C ASN A 391 -31.85 -20.83 -9.23
N LYS A 392 -30.88 -19.97 -8.87
CA LYS A 392 -30.59 -18.72 -9.59
C LYS A 392 -30.17 -18.97 -11.03
N ILE A 393 -29.35 -20.00 -11.29
CA ILE A 393 -28.98 -20.40 -12.66
C ILE A 393 -30.23 -20.83 -13.45
N TRP A 394 -31.12 -21.61 -12.83
CA TRP A 394 -32.36 -22.05 -13.47
C TRP A 394 -33.33 -20.90 -13.74
N GLU A 395 -33.53 -20.01 -12.76
CA GLU A 395 -34.39 -18.82 -12.86
C GLU A 395 -33.87 -17.82 -13.90
N SER A 396 -32.55 -17.71 -14.07
CA SER A 396 -31.94 -16.85 -15.09
C SER A 396 -32.22 -17.30 -16.53
N GLY A 397 -32.75 -18.52 -16.72
CA GLY A 397 -33.03 -19.08 -18.04
C GLY A 397 -31.77 -19.40 -18.85
N ALA A 398 -30.60 -19.44 -18.21
CA ALA A 398 -29.32 -19.76 -18.87
C ALA A 398 -29.27 -21.23 -19.34
N PHE A 399 -29.88 -22.14 -18.59
CA PHE A 399 -29.92 -23.58 -18.90
C PHE A 399 -31.29 -24.18 -18.58
N SER A 400 -31.67 -25.23 -19.31
CA SER A 400 -32.89 -26.00 -19.02
C SER A 400 -32.71 -26.90 -17.79
N LEU A 401 -33.83 -27.24 -17.13
CA LEU A 401 -33.83 -28.15 -15.97
C LEU A 401 -33.20 -29.52 -16.32
N THR A 402 -33.48 -30.03 -17.52
CA THR A 402 -32.95 -31.32 -18.00
C THR A 402 -31.43 -31.26 -18.20
N GLN A 403 -30.89 -30.16 -18.72
CA GLN A 403 -29.44 -29.97 -18.84
C GLN A 403 -28.74 -29.92 -17.47
N LEU A 404 -29.33 -29.20 -16.51
CA LEU A 404 -28.80 -29.14 -15.14
C LEU A 404 -28.84 -30.52 -14.46
N GLN A 405 -29.94 -31.26 -14.61
CA GLN A 405 -30.07 -32.63 -14.10
C GLN A 405 -29.04 -33.59 -14.71
N ASN A 406 -28.89 -33.57 -16.04
CA ASN A 406 -27.89 -34.39 -16.73
C ASN A 406 -26.45 -34.03 -16.31
N ALA A 407 -26.14 -32.75 -16.09
CA ALA A 407 -24.83 -32.32 -15.61
C ALA A 407 -24.56 -32.77 -14.16
N MET A 408 -25.58 -32.72 -13.30
CA MET A 408 -25.49 -33.23 -11.92
C MET A 408 -25.27 -34.75 -11.88
N GLU A 409 -25.97 -35.52 -12.72
CA GLU A 409 -25.79 -36.96 -12.84
C GLU A 409 -24.40 -37.32 -13.35
N LYS A 410 -23.94 -36.69 -14.45
CA LYS A 410 -22.57 -36.87 -14.97
C LYS A 410 -21.51 -36.62 -13.89
N ARG A 411 -21.66 -35.59 -13.07
CA ARG A 411 -20.73 -35.34 -11.96
C ARG A 411 -20.79 -36.44 -10.90
N ARG A 412 -21.99 -36.92 -10.54
CA ARG A 412 -22.16 -38.03 -9.58
C ARG A 412 -21.52 -39.32 -10.08
N GLU A 413 -21.71 -39.66 -11.36
CA GLU A 413 -21.07 -40.80 -12.00
C GLU A 413 -19.54 -40.70 -11.98
N LEU A 414 -19.00 -39.52 -12.32
CA LEU A 414 -17.56 -39.28 -12.25
C LEU A 414 -17.05 -39.43 -10.80
N ALA A 415 -17.74 -38.86 -9.82
CA ALA A 415 -17.35 -39.01 -8.40
C ALA A 415 -17.39 -40.48 -7.93
N SER A 416 -18.36 -41.27 -8.39
CA SER A 416 -18.47 -42.70 -8.05
C SER A 416 -17.44 -43.60 -8.74
N LYS A 417 -16.77 -43.12 -9.80
CA LYS A 417 -15.70 -43.86 -10.49
C LYS A 417 -14.31 -43.67 -9.86
N TYR A 418 -14.15 -42.69 -8.96
CA TYR A 418 -12.89 -42.39 -8.29
C TYR A 418 -12.85 -42.82 -6.81
N TYR A 419 -13.92 -43.45 -6.32
CA TYR A 419 -14.00 -44.20 -5.07
C TYR A 419 -14.23 -45.67 -5.40
#